data_AF-A0A5C7Z5U5-F1
#
_entry.id   AF-A0A5C7Z5U5-F1
#
_cell.length_a   1.000
_cell.length_b   1.000
_cell.length_c   1.000
_cell.angle_alpha   90.00
_cell.angle_beta   90.00
_cell.angle_gamma   90.00
#
_symmetry.space_group_name_H-M   'P 1'
#
loop_
_entity.id
_entity.type
_entity.pdbx_description
1 polymer ?
#
loop_
_entity_poly.entity_id
_entity_poly.type
_entity_poly.pdbx_seq_one_letter_code
_entity_poly.pdbx_strand_id
1 'polypeptide(L)'
;NEGMDRTHNPEFTAMEIYVAYKDYNWMMEMTENLLEYCATQVNGTTEATFGEHKVNFKAPYARVTMTDAIKQFTGFDITGKSEDELREAAKSMGIEVNDTMGKGKLIDEIFGEKCEGNFIQPTFITDYPKEMSPLCKSHRDNPELTERFELMVCGKEIANAYSELNDPIDQRERFENQMALAAKGDDEANGIIDEDFLRALEYGMPPTSGLGIGMDRLIMFLTNNQSIQEVLFFPQMRPEKKGPELTEDEKHIIEILKANEGISIGDLKTKTELSGKKWDAASKGLSKHGLMRVVVDGENKIAEYLGK
;
A
#
# COMPACT_ATOMS: atom_id res chain seq x y z
N ASN A 1 -9.59 -2.05 0.60
CA ASN A 1 -9.87 -1.55 -0.77
C ASN A 1 -8.97 -0.35 -0.98
N GLU A 2 -7.72 -0.64 -1.33
CA GLU A 2 -6.62 0.33 -1.27
C GLU A 2 -6.04 0.60 -2.66
N GLY A 3 -5.12 1.55 -2.72
CA GLY A 3 -4.39 1.87 -3.94
C GLY A 3 -3.51 0.70 -4.41
N MET A 4 -3.09 0.77 -5.68
CA MET A 4 -2.11 -0.15 -6.26
C MET A 4 -0.79 0.56 -6.44
N ASP A 5 0.30 -0.09 -6.05
CA ASP A 5 1.66 0.36 -6.30
C ASP A 5 2.58 -0.80 -6.70
N ARG A 6 3.90 -0.62 -6.56
CA ARG A 6 4.89 -1.64 -6.92
C ARG A 6 4.88 -2.88 -6.01
N THR A 7 4.29 -2.78 -4.82
CA THR A 7 4.29 -3.79 -3.76
C THR A 7 2.88 -4.13 -3.24
N HIS A 8 1.84 -3.46 -3.73
CA HIS A 8 0.45 -3.64 -3.33
C HIS A 8 -0.45 -3.97 -4.53
N ASN A 9 -1.18 -5.09 -4.42
CA ASN A 9 -2.25 -5.48 -5.32
C ASN A 9 -3.54 -5.65 -4.48
N PRO A 10 -4.74 -5.31 -4.99
CA PRO A 10 -5.95 -5.27 -4.17
C PRO A 10 -6.35 -6.65 -3.60
N GLU A 11 -5.93 -7.71 -4.28
CA GLU A 11 -5.97 -9.08 -3.79
C GLU A 11 -4.53 -9.58 -3.71
N PHE A 12 -4.16 -10.18 -2.59
CA PHE A 12 -2.81 -10.67 -2.33
C PHE A 12 -2.88 -11.97 -1.51
N THR A 13 -1.76 -12.69 -1.47
CA THR A 13 -1.64 -13.96 -0.74
C THR A 13 -0.90 -13.73 0.56
N ALA A 14 -1.55 -14.03 1.68
CA ALA A 14 -0.92 -14.11 2.99
C ALA A 14 -0.87 -15.56 3.48
N MET A 15 0.17 -15.89 4.23
CA MET A 15 0.22 -17.07 5.08
C MET A 15 0.06 -16.60 6.52
N GLU A 16 -0.93 -17.12 7.23
CA GLU A 16 -1.12 -16.88 8.66
C GLU A 16 -0.99 -18.19 9.44
N ILE A 17 -0.32 -18.13 10.58
CA ILE A 17 -0.20 -19.24 11.53
C ILE A 17 -0.38 -18.74 12.96
N TYR A 18 -0.88 -19.63 13.80
CA TYR A 18 -1.05 -19.39 15.23
C TYR A 18 -0.53 -20.60 16.01
N VAL A 19 0.36 -20.35 16.97
CA VAL A 19 1.01 -21.41 17.75
C VAL A 19 0.77 -21.19 19.24
N ALA A 20 -0.01 -22.09 19.83
CA ALA A 20 -0.28 -22.08 21.26
C ALA A 20 0.99 -22.35 22.08
N TYR A 21 1.03 -21.76 23.27
CA TYR A 21 2.10 -21.80 24.27
C TYR A 21 3.43 -21.21 23.81
N LYS A 22 3.41 -20.33 22.80
CA LYS A 22 4.58 -19.61 22.26
C LYS A 22 4.37 -18.09 22.35
N ASP A 23 5.48 -17.37 22.29
CA ASP A 23 5.53 -15.91 22.28
C ASP A 23 6.25 -15.40 21.02
N TYR A 24 6.24 -14.07 20.83
CA TYR A 24 6.87 -13.43 19.68
C TYR A 24 8.38 -13.70 19.55
N ASN A 25 9.10 -14.01 20.64
CA ASN A 25 10.51 -14.38 20.59
C ASN A 25 10.71 -15.72 19.90
N TRP A 26 9.90 -16.71 20.28
CA TRP A 26 9.89 -17.99 19.59
C TRP A 26 9.47 -17.83 18.13
N MET A 27 8.52 -16.94 17.85
CA MET A 27 8.07 -16.67 16.49
C MET A 27 9.14 -16.00 15.62
N MET A 28 10.00 -15.14 16.18
CA MET A 28 11.17 -14.63 15.47
C MET A 28 12.11 -15.77 15.04
N GLU A 29 12.45 -16.68 15.96
CA GLU A 29 13.32 -17.83 15.65
C GLU A 29 12.69 -18.75 14.60
N MET A 30 11.37 -18.98 14.69
CA MET A 30 10.64 -19.76 13.69
C MET A 30 10.69 -19.08 12.31
N THR A 31 10.43 -17.77 12.27
CA THR A 31 10.45 -16.96 11.04
C THR A 31 11.82 -16.99 10.37
N GLU A 32 12.90 -16.83 11.15
CA GLU A 32 14.28 -16.97 10.67
C GLU A 32 14.50 -18.34 9.98
N ASN A 33 14.17 -19.43 10.67
CA ASN A 33 14.33 -20.80 10.15
C ASN A 33 13.50 -21.05 8.89
N LEU A 34 12.26 -20.56 8.86
CA LEU A 34 11.37 -20.70 7.72
C LEU A 34 11.92 -19.98 6.48
N LEU A 35 12.34 -18.73 6.63
CA LEU A 35 12.82 -17.93 5.51
C LEU A 35 14.20 -18.40 5.02
N GLU A 36 15.10 -18.81 5.92
CA GLU A 36 16.38 -19.42 5.55
C GLU A 36 16.15 -20.71 4.73
N TYR A 37 15.22 -21.55 5.17
CA TYR A 37 14.83 -22.77 4.45
C TYR A 37 14.27 -22.44 3.07
N CYS A 38 13.31 -21.51 2.96
CA CYS A 38 12.72 -21.10 1.69
C CYS A 38 13.78 -20.55 0.72
N ALA A 39 14.66 -19.66 1.18
CA ALA A 39 15.74 -19.12 0.34
C ALA A 39 16.65 -20.24 -0.17
N THR A 40 17.06 -21.15 0.71
CA THR A 40 17.91 -22.29 0.33
C THR A 40 17.23 -23.23 -0.67
N GLN A 41 15.94 -23.51 -0.50
CA GLN A 41 15.21 -24.39 -1.42
C GLN A 41 14.99 -23.76 -2.81
N VAL A 42 14.73 -22.45 -2.86
CA VAL A 42 14.44 -21.75 -4.12
C VAL A 42 15.74 -21.39 -4.87
N ASN A 43 16.74 -20.86 -4.15
CA ASN A 43 17.96 -20.28 -4.74
C ASN A 43 19.19 -21.18 -4.59
N GLY A 44 19.11 -22.29 -3.85
CA GLY A 44 20.25 -23.16 -3.54
C GLY A 44 21.25 -22.58 -2.52
N THR A 45 20.95 -21.41 -1.95
CA THR A 45 21.75 -20.67 -0.97
C THR A 45 20.83 -19.79 -0.12
N THR A 46 21.29 -19.31 1.03
CA THR A 46 20.56 -18.36 1.88
C THR A 46 20.59 -16.93 1.33
N GLU A 47 21.41 -16.67 0.30
CA GLU A 47 21.54 -15.36 -0.34
C GLU A 47 20.47 -15.16 -1.43
N ALA A 48 19.96 -13.94 -1.53
CA ALA A 48 19.10 -13.49 -2.63
C ALA A 48 19.56 -12.11 -3.13
N THR A 49 19.26 -11.83 -4.40
CA THR A 49 19.48 -10.51 -4.99
C THR A 49 18.12 -9.85 -5.19
N PHE A 50 17.98 -8.59 -4.77
CA PHE A 50 16.80 -7.79 -5.01
C PHE A 50 17.20 -6.40 -5.49
N GLY A 51 16.99 -6.14 -6.78
CA GLY A 51 17.51 -4.94 -7.43
C GLY A 51 19.04 -4.88 -7.33
N GLU A 52 19.57 -3.84 -6.70
CA GLU A 52 21.00 -3.67 -6.46
C GLU A 52 21.49 -4.30 -5.15
N HIS A 53 20.58 -4.75 -4.28
CA HIS A 53 20.92 -5.26 -2.97
C HIS A 53 21.16 -6.77 -2.99
N LYS A 54 22.17 -7.20 -2.23
CA LYS A 54 22.36 -8.59 -1.86
C LYS A 54 21.94 -8.78 -0.41
N VAL A 55 20.95 -9.64 -0.19
CA VAL A 55 20.42 -9.96 1.14
C VAL A 55 20.76 -11.39 1.49
N ASN A 56 20.93 -11.65 2.78
CA ASN A 56 21.17 -12.99 3.29
C ASN A 56 20.09 -13.34 4.33
N PHE A 57 19.30 -14.37 4.03
CA PHE A 57 18.27 -14.91 4.91
C PHE A 57 18.83 -15.87 5.96
N LYS A 58 20.15 -15.94 6.14
CA LYS A 58 20.76 -16.73 7.19
C LYS A 58 20.56 -16.08 8.56
N ALA A 59 20.04 -16.86 9.51
CA ALA A 59 19.88 -16.42 10.90
C ALA A 59 21.25 -16.19 11.60
N PRO A 60 21.30 -15.37 12.67
CA PRO A 60 20.21 -14.58 13.24
C PRO A 60 20.05 -13.20 12.57
N TYR A 61 18.82 -12.70 12.54
CA TYR A 61 18.50 -11.36 12.06
C TYR A 61 18.74 -10.31 13.14
N ALA A 62 19.00 -9.08 12.73
CA ALA A 62 19.09 -7.96 13.66
C ALA A 62 17.72 -7.72 14.32
N ARG A 63 17.72 -7.32 15.60
CA ARG A 63 16.53 -6.94 16.34
C ARG A 63 16.70 -5.51 16.82
N VAL A 64 15.79 -4.63 16.42
CA VAL A 64 15.83 -3.19 16.71
C VAL A 64 14.45 -2.79 17.20
N THR A 65 14.34 -2.03 18.28
CA THR A 65 13.03 -1.54 18.72
C THR A 65 12.55 -0.42 17.79
N MET A 66 11.24 -0.25 17.63
CA MET A 66 10.64 0.87 16.88
C MET A 66 11.22 2.22 17.36
N THR A 67 11.34 2.38 18.68
CA THR A 67 11.90 3.58 19.31
C THR A 67 13.36 3.79 18.93
N ASP A 68 14.19 2.76 19.01
CA ASP A 68 15.61 2.84 18.66
C ASP A 68 15.82 3.10 17.18
N ALA A 69 15.00 2.50 16.31
CA ALA A 69 15.03 2.74 14.87
C ALA A 69 14.79 4.23 14.55
N ILE A 70 13.69 4.80 15.07
CA ILE A 70 13.37 6.22 14.87
C ILE A 70 14.48 7.11 15.44
N LYS A 71 14.94 6.81 16.65
CA LYS A 71 16.01 7.58 17.29
C LYS A 71 17.33 7.53 16.52
N GLN A 72 17.67 6.39 15.93
CA GLN A 72 18.88 6.22 15.13
C GLN A 72 18.84 7.05 13.84
N PHE A 73 17.73 7.03 13.10
CA PHE A 73 17.65 7.67 11.79
C PHE A 73 17.21 9.14 11.83
N THR A 74 16.56 9.57 12.91
CA THR A 74 16.02 10.93 13.04
C THR A 74 16.62 11.73 14.20
N GLY A 75 17.23 11.06 15.18
CA GLY A 75 17.67 11.68 16.44
C GLY A 75 16.52 11.96 17.43
N PHE A 76 15.27 11.69 17.06
CA PHE A 76 14.09 11.94 17.89
C PHE A 76 13.73 10.71 18.73
N ASP A 77 13.49 10.91 20.02
CA ASP A 77 13.07 9.85 20.95
C ASP A 77 11.57 9.96 21.20
N ILE A 78 10.81 8.95 20.76
CA ILE A 78 9.35 8.90 20.89
C ILE A 78 8.87 8.54 22.29
N THR A 79 9.76 8.12 23.20
CA THR A 79 9.40 7.60 24.52
C THR A 79 8.65 8.66 25.34
N GLY A 80 7.43 8.32 25.75
CA GLY A 80 6.59 9.18 26.59
C GLY A 80 6.11 10.47 25.92
N LYS A 81 6.25 10.60 24.59
CA LYS A 81 5.83 11.79 23.86
C LYS A 81 4.31 11.89 23.76
N SER A 82 3.85 13.12 23.86
CA SER A 82 2.46 13.51 23.56
C SER A 82 2.21 13.50 22.05
N GLU A 83 0.93 13.48 21.68
CA GLU A 83 0.51 13.56 20.27
C GLU A 83 1.00 14.84 19.59
N ASP A 84 0.95 15.98 20.30
CA ASP A 84 1.42 17.27 19.78
C ASP A 84 2.93 17.27 19.55
N GLU A 85 3.72 16.73 20.47
CA GLU A 85 5.18 16.62 20.28
C GLU A 85 5.54 15.72 19.08
N LEU A 86 4.82 14.60 18.90
CA LEU A 86 5.02 13.71 17.74
C LEU A 86 4.64 14.41 16.44
N ARG A 87 3.54 15.17 16.43
CA ARG A 87 3.09 15.93 15.27
C ARG A 87 4.07 17.04 14.90
N GLU A 88 4.59 17.76 15.87
CA GLU A 88 5.64 18.77 15.65
C GLU A 88 6.92 18.14 15.11
N ALA A 89 7.33 17.00 15.65
CA ALA A 89 8.49 16.25 15.17
C ALA A 89 8.30 15.82 13.71
N ALA A 90 7.17 15.20 13.37
CA ALA A 90 6.85 14.79 12.00
C ALA A 90 6.86 15.97 11.01
N LYS A 91 6.23 17.11 11.38
CA LYS A 91 6.26 18.34 10.57
C LYS A 91 7.69 18.85 10.36
N SER A 92 8.53 18.83 11.40
CA SER A 92 9.93 19.26 11.30
C SER A 92 10.76 18.38 10.36
N MET A 93 10.33 17.13 10.15
CA MET A 93 10.93 16.14 9.26
C MET A 93 10.37 16.20 7.83
N GLY A 94 9.43 17.12 7.56
CA GLY A 94 8.78 17.28 6.26
C GLY A 94 7.75 16.20 5.95
N ILE A 95 7.21 15.52 6.97
CA ILE A 95 6.19 14.48 6.84
C ILE A 95 4.81 15.14 6.85
N GLU A 96 3.95 14.74 5.92
CA GLU A 96 2.57 15.23 5.88
C GLU A 96 1.78 14.65 7.04
N VAL A 97 1.18 15.52 7.85
CA VAL A 97 0.35 15.12 8.98
C VAL A 97 -0.93 15.94 9.02
N ASN A 98 -1.99 15.36 9.55
CA ASN A 98 -3.28 16.02 9.73
C ASN A 98 -3.74 15.95 11.20
N ASP A 99 -4.86 16.60 11.51
CA ASP A 99 -5.39 16.69 12.87
C ASP A 99 -6.18 15.45 13.30
N THR A 100 -6.45 14.51 12.39
CA THR A 100 -7.14 13.24 12.70
C THR A 100 -6.16 12.13 13.06
N MET A 101 -4.88 12.27 12.72
CA MET A 101 -3.82 11.34 13.10
C MET A 101 -3.56 11.34 14.61
N GLY A 102 -3.86 10.21 15.25
CA GLY A 102 -3.43 9.93 16.62
C GLY A 102 -1.95 9.58 16.71
N LYS A 103 -1.45 9.45 17.94
CA LYS A 103 -0.05 9.09 18.25
C LYS A 103 0.48 7.90 17.44
N GLY A 104 -0.29 6.81 17.38
CA GLY A 104 0.11 5.60 16.66
C GLY A 104 0.39 5.86 15.18
N LYS A 105 -0.53 6.53 14.49
CA LYS A 105 -0.35 6.90 13.07
C LYS A 105 0.81 7.87 12.88
N LEU A 106 1.01 8.84 13.77
CA LEU A 106 2.16 9.75 13.70
C LEU A 106 3.51 9.00 13.80
N ILE A 107 3.60 8.00 14.68
CA ILE A 107 4.80 7.17 14.81
C ILE A 107 5.01 6.31 13.57
N ASP A 108 3.93 5.73 13.03
CA ASP A 108 3.93 4.96 11.78
C ASP A 108 4.48 5.77 10.61
N GLU A 109 3.97 6.99 10.40
CA GLU A 109 4.42 7.91 9.35
C GLU A 109 5.90 8.30 9.52
N ILE A 110 6.35 8.56 10.76
CA ILE A 110 7.78 8.84 11.06
C ILE A 110 8.65 7.63 10.70
N PHE A 111 8.21 6.43 11.06
CA PHE A 111 8.95 5.21 10.77
C PHE A 111 8.99 4.93 9.26
N GLY A 112 7.84 4.96 8.58
CA GLY A 112 7.72 4.70 7.14
C GLY A 112 8.59 5.64 6.30
N GLU A 113 8.50 6.95 6.56
CA GLU A 113 9.20 7.96 5.77
C GLU A 113 10.71 8.05 6.07
N LYS A 114 11.13 7.80 7.32
CA LYS A 114 12.53 8.04 7.74
C LYS A 114 13.34 6.80 8.05
N CYS A 115 12.70 5.68 8.33
CA CYS A 115 13.36 4.48 8.85
C CYS A 115 13.24 3.30 7.90
N GLU A 116 12.02 2.96 7.46
CA GLU A 116 11.70 1.71 6.73
C GLU A 116 12.70 1.43 5.61
N GLY A 117 12.92 2.40 4.71
CA GLY A 117 13.81 2.27 3.55
C GLY A 117 15.28 1.96 3.86
N ASN A 118 15.74 2.11 5.10
CA ASN A 118 17.13 1.87 5.49
C ASN A 118 17.42 0.41 5.88
N PHE A 119 16.39 -0.41 6.13
CA PHE A 119 16.53 -1.79 6.58
C PHE A 119 16.70 -2.76 5.39
N ILE A 120 17.94 -2.85 4.88
CA ILE A 120 18.27 -3.67 3.71
C ILE A 120 18.37 -5.16 4.06
N GLN A 121 19.17 -5.51 5.08
CA GLN A 121 19.24 -6.89 5.57
C GLN A 121 18.00 -7.23 6.40
N PRO A 122 17.59 -8.51 6.47
CA PRO A 122 16.52 -8.95 7.35
C PRO A 122 16.70 -8.43 8.77
N THR A 123 15.73 -7.62 9.21
CA THR A 123 15.74 -6.96 10.51
C THR A 123 14.35 -7.02 11.12
N PHE A 124 14.25 -7.56 12.33
CA PHE A 124 13.04 -7.46 13.13
C PHE A 124 12.97 -6.09 13.78
N ILE A 125 11.95 -5.33 13.42
CA ILE A 125 11.53 -4.14 14.16
C ILE A 125 10.59 -4.63 15.25
N THR A 126 10.84 -4.27 16.50
CA THR A 126 10.23 -4.87 17.68
C THR A 126 9.62 -3.83 18.61
N ASP A 127 8.74 -4.29 19.50
CA ASP A 127 8.23 -3.55 20.65
C ASP A 127 7.45 -2.28 20.24
N TYR A 128 6.42 -2.48 19.42
CA TYR A 128 5.56 -1.42 18.91
C TYR A 128 4.71 -0.80 20.04
N PRO A 129 4.44 0.51 19.98
CA PRO A 129 3.50 1.16 20.90
C PRO A 129 2.14 0.45 20.96
N LYS A 130 1.59 0.39 22.17
CA LYS A 130 0.30 -0.27 22.47
C LYS A 130 -0.87 0.28 21.65
N GLU A 131 -0.86 1.57 21.39
CA GLU A 131 -1.89 2.28 20.62
C GLU A 131 -1.91 1.88 19.13
N MET A 132 -0.81 1.37 18.59
CA MET A 132 -0.69 0.91 17.19
C MET A 132 -1.05 -0.57 17.00
N SER A 133 -1.31 -1.27 18.11
CA SER A 133 -1.25 -2.74 18.14
C SER A 133 -2.44 -3.29 18.94
N PRO A 134 -3.67 -3.16 18.41
CA PRO A 134 -4.91 -3.43 19.15
C PRO A 134 -5.16 -4.92 19.44
N LEU A 135 -4.47 -5.82 18.74
CA LEU A 135 -4.57 -7.28 18.92
C LEU A 135 -3.33 -7.88 19.62
N CYS A 136 -2.33 -7.04 19.90
CA CYS A 136 -1.05 -7.50 20.41
C CYS A 136 -1.01 -7.40 21.94
N LYS A 137 -0.48 -8.44 22.57
CA LYS A 137 -0.31 -8.47 24.02
C LYS A 137 0.65 -7.38 24.48
N SER A 138 0.32 -6.72 25.58
CA SER A 138 1.18 -5.72 26.22
C SER A 138 2.55 -6.32 26.57
N HIS A 139 3.62 -5.56 26.39
CA HIS A 139 4.99 -6.02 26.63
C HIS A 139 5.20 -6.34 28.11
N ARG A 140 5.86 -7.48 28.41
CA ARG A 140 6.01 -8.02 29.77
C ARG A 140 6.69 -7.05 30.75
N ASP A 141 7.62 -6.23 30.25
CA ASP A 141 8.40 -5.29 31.06
C ASP A 141 7.96 -3.82 30.90
N ASN A 142 7.13 -3.49 29.89
CA ASN A 142 6.70 -2.12 29.62
C ASN A 142 5.27 -2.10 29.03
N PRO A 143 4.24 -1.87 29.86
CA PRO A 143 2.84 -1.90 29.43
C PRO A 143 2.45 -0.89 28.33
N GLU A 144 3.27 0.13 28.07
CA GLU A 144 3.05 1.10 26.98
C GLU A 144 3.44 0.54 25.59
N LEU A 145 4.16 -0.59 25.56
CA LEU A 145 4.58 -1.30 24.36
C LEU A 145 3.86 -2.64 24.23
N THR A 146 4.06 -3.32 23.11
CA THR A 146 3.49 -4.65 22.83
C THR A 146 4.57 -5.62 22.39
N GLU A 147 4.35 -6.90 22.64
CA GLU A 147 5.21 -7.97 22.12
C GLU A 147 4.87 -8.24 20.65
N ARG A 148 5.21 -7.28 19.79
CA ARG A 148 4.99 -7.30 18.34
C ARG A 148 6.33 -7.12 17.63
N PHE A 149 6.45 -7.75 16.47
CA PHE A 149 7.50 -7.44 15.51
C PHE A 149 6.97 -7.39 14.09
N GLU A 150 7.67 -6.61 13.28
CA GLU A 150 7.61 -6.71 11.82
C GLU A 150 9.00 -7.06 11.28
N LEU A 151 9.04 -7.84 10.20
CA LEU A 151 10.28 -8.18 9.52
C LEU A 151 10.45 -7.28 8.29
N MET A 152 11.50 -6.47 8.31
CA MET A 152 11.89 -5.61 7.19
C MET A 152 13.01 -6.25 6.38
N VAL A 153 12.90 -6.23 5.05
CA VAL A 153 13.93 -6.65 4.10
C VAL A 153 13.90 -5.71 2.89
N CYS A 154 15.06 -5.22 2.45
CA CYS A 154 15.16 -4.25 1.35
C CYS A 154 14.21 -3.05 1.50
N GLY A 155 14.02 -2.61 2.74
CA GLY A 155 13.17 -1.47 3.08
C GLY A 155 11.67 -1.70 2.85
N LYS A 156 11.21 -2.95 2.95
CA LYS A 156 9.80 -3.31 2.92
C LYS A 156 9.49 -4.40 3.95
N GLU A 157 8.30 -4.32 4.51
CA GLU A 157 7.77 -5.35 5.41
C GLU A 157 7.48 -6.65 4.65
N ILE A 158 7.92 -7.80 5.19
CA ILE A 158 7.58 -9.15 4.70
C ILE A 158 6.63 -9.87 5.64
N ALA A 159 6.73 -9.59 6.94
CA ALA A 159 5.96 -10.30 7.95
C ALA A 159 5.61 -9.41 9.14
N ASN A 160 4.49 -9.71 9.77
CA ASN A 160 4.04 -9.11 11.02
C ASN A 160 3.63 -10.23 11.98
N ALA A 161 4.05 -10.14 13.23
CA ALA A 161 3.84 -11.17 14.23
C ALA A 161 3.81 -10.60 15.64
N TYR A 162 3.14 -11.31 16.54
CA TYR A 162 3.02 -10.86 17.92
C TYR A 162 2.68 -12.01 18.87
N SER A 163 2.91 -11.78 20.16
CA SER A 163 2.21 -12.52 21.20
C SER A 163 0.76 -12.04 21.20
N GLU A 164 -0.18 -12.97 21.01
CA GLU A 164 -1.61 -12.68 20.87
C GLU A 164 -2.21 -12.12 22.15
N LEU A 165 -3.05 -11.08 22.02
CA LEU A 165 -3.86 -10.60 23.12
C LEU A 165 -4.97 -11.60 23.42
N ASN A 166 -4.84 -12.31 24.55
CA ASN A 166 -5.77 -13.35 24.96
C ASN A 166 -6.61 -12.97 26.19
N ASP A 167 -6.51 -11.73 26.67
CA ASP A 167 -7.37 -11.19 27.72
C ASP A 167 -8.60 -10.54 27.08
N PRO A 168 -9.81 -11.10 27.23
CA PRO A 168 -11.02 -10.56 26.62
C PRO A 168 -11.41 -9.17 27.15
N ILE A 169 -11.00 -8.82 28.38
CA ILE A 169 -11.29 -7.52 28.99
C ILE A 169 -10.43 -6.44 28.33
N ASP A 170 -9.10 -6.64 28.26
CA ASP A 170 -8.20 -5.72 27.55
C ASP A 170 -8.59 -5.64 26.06
N GLN A 171 -8.90 -6.78 25.41
CA GLN A 171 -9.29 -6.78 24.00
C GLN A 171 -10.55 -5.95 23.72
N ARG A 172 -11.56 -5.98 24.60
CA ARG A 172 -12.74 -5.11 24.50
C ARG A 172 -12.36 -3.64 24.61
N GLU A 173 -11.54 -3.27 25.60
CA GLU A 173 -11.05 -1.90 25.76
C GLU A 173 -10.28 -1.42 24.51
N ARG A 174 -9.49 -2.29 23.86
CA ARG A 174 -8.83 -1.96 22.58
C ARG A 174 -9.83 -1.69 21.46
N PHE A 175 -10.87 -2.50 21.34
CA PHE A 175 -11.91 -2.27 20.32
C PHE A 175 -12.69 -0.98 20.57
N GLU A 176 -13.03 -0.66 21.81
CA GLU A 176 -13.68 0.60 22.15
C GLU A 176 -12.81 1.82 21.80
N ASN A 177 -11.49 1.73 22.02
CA ASN A 177 -10.54 2.77 21.61
C ASN A 177 -10.43 2.89 20.08
N GLN A 178 -10.40 1.77 19.35
CA GLN A 178 -10.39 1.76 17.88
C GLN A 178 -11.67 2.38 17.30
N MET A 179 -12.84 2.09 17.89
CA MET A 179 -14.09 2.74 17.51
C MET A 179 -14.05 4.26 17.73
N ALA A 180 -13.43 4.71 18.82
CA ALA A 180 -13.28 6.14 19.10
C ALA A 180 -12.35 6.84 18.08
N LEU A 181 -11.33 6.15 17.56
CA LEU A 181 -10.47 6.64 16.47
C LEU A 181 -11.23 6.66 15.14
N ALA A 182 -11.98 5.61 14.80
CA ALA A 182 -12.82 5.58 13.61
C ALA A 182 -13.85 6.73 13.62
N ALA A 183 -14.46 7.02 14.77
CA ALA A 183 -15.38 8.15 14.94
C ALA A 183 -14.72 9.54 14.73
N LYS A 184 -13.39 9.63 14.87
CA LYS A 184 -12.60 10.84 14.56
C LYS A 184 -12.20 10.94 13.08
N GLY A 185 -12.56 9.95 12.26
CA GLY A 185 -12.24 9.93 10.82
C GLY A 185 -10.93 9.22 10.48
N ASP A 186 -10.48 8.31 11.34
CA ASP A 186 -9.44 7.34 10.96
C ASP A 186 -10.09 6.20 10.16
N ASP A 187 -9.89 6.20 8.84
CA ASP A 187 -10.49 5.23 7.92
C ASP A 187 -9.88 3.81 8.05
N GLU A 188 -8.72 3.68 8.72
CA GLU A 188 -8.03 2.39 8.94
C GLU A 188 -8.43 1.73 10.27
N ALA A 189 -9.00 2.51 11.20
CA ALA A 189 -9.41 2.00 12.50
C ALA A 189 -10.69 1.14 12.41
N ASN A 190 -10.74 0.06 13.20
CA ASN A 190 -11.92 -0.80 13.22
C ASN A 190 -13.11 -0.10 13.90
N GLY A 191 -14.13 0.24 13.11
CA GLY A 191 -15.36 0.89 13.58
C GLY A 191 -16.41 -0.04 14.20
N ILE A 192 -16.13 -1.35 14.35
CA ILE A 192 -17.08 -2.36 14.83
C ILE A 192 -16.42 -3.22 15.92
N ILE A 193 -17.17 -3.50 16.99
CA ILE A 193 -16.79 -4.53 17.97
C ILE A 193 -17.25 -5.89 17.46
N ASP A 194 -16.31 -6.83 17.31
CA ASP A 194 -16.63 -8.23 17.04
C ASP A 194 -16.96 -8.95 18.36
N GLU A 195 -18.25 -8.99 18.68
CA GLU A 195 -18.75 -9.64 19.90
C GLU A 195 -18.58 -11.17 19.89
N ASP A 196 -18.55 -11.80 18.71
CA ASP A 196 -18.34 -13.25 18.61
C ASP A 196 -16.88 -13.62 18.88
N PHE A 197 -15.94 -12.82 18.36
CA PHE A 197 -14.52 -12.95 18.68
C PHE A 197 -14.24 -12.73 20.18
N LEU A 198 -14.80 -11.69 20.78
CA LEU A 198 -14.67 -11.46 22.23
C LEU A 198 -15.23 -12.63 23.03
N ARG A 199 -16.42 -13.12 22.67
CA ARG A 199 -17.01 -14.31 23.31
C ARG A 199 -16.13 -15.54 23.18
N ALA A 200 -15.44 -15.73 22.04
CA ALA A 200 -14.49 -16.83 21.88
C ALA A 200 -13.31 -16.71 22.86
N LEU A 201 -12.76 -15.50 23.04
CA LEU A 201 -11.71 -15.23 24.04
C LEU A 201 -12.17 -15.49 25.47
N GLU A 202 -13.44 -15.19 25.79
CA GLU A 202 -14.04 -15.44 27.11
C GLU A 202 -14.12 -16.94 27.48
N TYR A 203 -14.18 -17.85 26.50
CA TYR A 203 -14.05 -19.28 26.76
C TYR A 203 -12.61 -19.70 27.13
N GLY A 204 -11.64 -18.85 26.80
CA GLY A 204 -10.23 -19.02 27.15
C GLY A 204 -9.36 -19.40 25.94
N MET A 205 -8.60 -18.43 25.44
CA MET A 205 -7.51 -18.67 24.51
C MET A 205 -6.18 -18.85 25.29
N PRO A 206 -5.43 -19.95 25.09
CA PRO A 206 -4.11 -20.09 25.73
C PRO A 206 -3.15 -18.99 25.24
N PRO A 207 -2.06 -18.72 25.97
CA PRO A 207 -0.98 -17.87 25.44
C PRO A 207 -0.58 -18.37 24.06
N THR A 208 -0.57 -17.51 23.06
CA THR A 208 -0.41 -17.88 21.65
C THR A 208 0.47 -16.82 20.98
N SER A 209 1.20 -17.21 19.94
CA SER A 209 1.83 -16.25 19.04
C SER A 209 1.34 -16.48 17.61
N GLY A 210 0.99 -15.40 16.93
CA GLY A 210 0.61 -15.38 15.53
C GLY A 210 1.68 -14.77 14.65
N LEU A 211 1.66 -15.15 13.38
CA LEU A 211 2.51 -14.63 12.31
C LEU A 211 1.73 -14.58 11.01
N GLY A 212 1.77 -13.43 10.36
CA GLY A 212 1.39 -13.23 8.97
C GLY A 212 2.63 -13.00 8.09
N ILE A 213 2.71 -13.65 6.94
CA ILE A 213 3.74 -13.42 5.92
C ILE A 213 3.06 -13.03 4.60
N GLY A 214 3.46 -11.88 4.04
CA GLY A 214 3.09 -11.47 2.69
C GLY A 214 3.80 -12.33 1.64
N MET A 215 3.12 -13.34 1.11
CA MET A 215 3.73 -14.34 0.22
C MET A 215 4.18 -13.73 -1.11
N ASP A 216 3.42 -12.78 -1.67
CA ASP A 216 3.80 -12.14 -2.92
C ASP A 216 5.10 -11.35 -2.77
N ARG A 217 5.25 -10.61 -1.66
CA ARG A 217 6.50 -9.91 -1.34
C ARG A 217 7.65 -10.89 -1.12
N LEU A 218 7.44 -11.97 -0.37
CA LEU A 218 8.48 -13.00 -0.21
C LEU A 218 8.94 -13.57 -1.56
N ILE A 219 8.01 -13.87 -2.47
CA ILE A 219 8.33 -14.35 -3.82
C ILE A 219 9.10 -13.27 -4.60
N MET A 220 8.68 -12.00 -4.54
CA MET A 220 9.41 -10.89 -5.17
C MET A 220 10.88 -10.85 -4.74
N PHE A 221 11.17 -10.99 -3.44
CA PHE A 221 12.53 -10.96 -2.91
C PHE A 221 13.35 -12.19 -3.31
N LEU A 222 12.75 -13.39 -3.27
CA LEU A 222 13.46 -14.61 -3.63
C LEU A 222 13.74 -14.72 -5.14
N THR A 223 12.91 -14.08 -5.97
CA THR A 223 12.98 -14.17 -7.45
C THR A 223 13.53 -12.92 -8.14
N ASN A 224 13.99 -11.92 -7.38
CA ASN A 224 14.52 -10.64 -7.88
C ASN A 224 13.53 -9.84 -8.74
N ASN A 225 12.27 -9.80 -8.35
CA ASN A 225 11.21 -9.06 -9.04
C ASN A 225 10.80 -7.80 -8.26
N GLN A 226 11.14 -6.61 -8.74
CA GLN A 226 10.87 -5.34 -8.03
C GLN A 226 9.43 -4.80 -8.23
N SER A 227 8.53 -5.61 -8.77
CA SER A 227 7.11 -5.29 -8.98
C SER A 227 6.28 -6.53 -8.67
N ILE A 228 5.25 -6.35 -7.84
CA ILE A 228 4.30 -7.42 -7.48
C ILE A 228 3.58 -7.99 -8.71
N GLN A 229 3.45 -7.19 -9.78
CA GLN A 229 2.81 -7.63 -11.02
C GLN A 229 3.61 -8.74 -11.75
N GLU A 230 4.91 -8.87 -11.47
CA GLU A 230 5.75 -9.91 -12.08
C GLU A 230 5.62 -11.27 -11.38
N VAL A 231 5.03 -11.29 -10.18
CA VAL A 231 4.82 -12.52 -9.39
C VAL A 231 3.36 -12.95 -9.32
N LEU A 232 2.47 -12.22 -10.01
CA LEU A 232 1.05 -12.52 -10.13
C LEU A 232 0.73 -12.84 -11.61
N PHE A 233 0.02 -13.94 -11.87
CA PHE A 233 -0.38 -14.27 -13.24
C PHE A 233 -1.38 -13.26 -13.84
N PHE A 234 -2.28 -12.74 -13.01
CA PHE A 234 -3.32 -11.78 -13.41
C PHE A 234 -3.40 -10.64 -12.38
N PRO A 235 -2.42 -9.72 -12.38
CA PRO A 235 -2.47 -8.57 -11.48
C PRO A 235 -3.65 -7.66 -11.86
N GLN A 236 -4.16 -6.90 -10.89
CA GLN A 236 -5.23 -5.95 -11.16
C GLN A 236 -4.71 -4.85 -12.09
N MET A 237 -5.35 -4.72 -13.25
CA MET A 237 -5.05 -3.67 -14.20
C MET A 237 -6.05 -2.52 -14.05
N ARG A 238 -5.61 -1.29 -14.34
CA ARG A 238 -6.54 -0.17 -14.51
C ARG A 238 -7.42 -0.45 -15.72
N PRO A 239 -8.74 -0.23 -15.65
CA PRO A 239 -9.61 -0.38 -16.81
C PRO A 239 -9.09 0.44 -17.98
N GLU A 240 -9.20 -0.11 -19.19
CA GLU A 240 -8.92 0.67 -20.39
C GLU A 240 -9.81 1.92 -20.39
N LYS A 241 -9.17 3.07 -20.61
CA LYS A 241 -9.93 4.29 -20.89
C LYS A 241 -10.57 4.10 -22.25
N LYS A 242 -11.82 3.65 -22.29
CA LYS A 242 -12.62 3.70 -23.50
C LYS A 242 -12.63 5.15 -23.96
N GLY A 243 -12.23 5.38 -25.21
CA GLY A 243 -12.44 6.66 -25.86
C GLY A 243 -13.92 7.06 -25.77
N PRO A 244 -14.24 8.33 -25.99
CA PRO A 244 -15.63 8.76 -25.96
C PRO A 244 -16.47 7.94 -26.94
N GLU A 245 -17.71 7.62 -26.57
CA GLU A 245 -18.65 7.01 -27.51
C GLU A 245 -18.97 8.02 -28.61
N LEU A 246 -18.52 7.71 -29.82
CA LEU A 246 -18.74 8.52 -31.00
C LEU A 246 -20.01 8.08 -31.71
N THR A 247 -20.82 9.04 -32.12
CA THR A 247 -21.93 8.84 -33.07
C THR A 247 -21.39 8.46 -34.46
N GLU A 248 -22.24 7.86 -35.30
CA GLU A 248 -21.85 7.50 -36.68
C GLU A 248 -21.42 8.72 -37.50
N ASP A 249 -22.06 9.87 -37.30
CA ASP A 249 -21.70 11.13 -37.96
C ASP A 249 -20.29 11.61 -37.50
N GLU A 250 -19.94 11.43 -36.22
CA GLU A 250 -18.60 11.76 -35.68
C GLU A 250 -17.51 10.80 -36.17
N LYS A 251 -17.81 9.50 -36.24
CA LYS A 251 -16.91 8.49 -36.81
C LYS A 251 -16.61 8.80 -38.27
N HIS A 252 -17.63 9.15 -39.04
CA HIS A 252 -17.49 9.48 -40.45
C HIS A 252 -16.59 10.73 -40.67
N ILE A 253 -16.75 11.78 -39.86
CA ILE A 253 -15.85 12.94 -39.89
C ILE A 253 -14.41 12.53 -39.56
N ILE A 254 -14.20 11.68 -38.54
CA ILE A 254 -12.87 11.19 -38.17
C ILE A 254 -12.22 10.38 -39.30
N GLU A 255 -12.95 9.51 -39.98
CA GLU A 255 -12.41 8.73 -41.11
C GLU A 255 -11.87 9.64 -42.21
N ILE A 256 -12.62 10.69 -42.57
CA ILE A 256 -12.19 11.67 -43.55
C ILE A 256 -10.98 12.46 -43.03
N LEU A 257 -10.99 12.89 -41.77
CA LEU A 257 -9.85 13.59 -41.17
C LEU A 257 -8.59 12.72 -41.08
N LYS A 258 -8.70 11.40 -40.85
CA LYS A 258 -7.56 10.47 -40.85
C LYS A 258 -6.99 10.25 -42.25
N ALA A 259 -7.83 10.31 -43.27
CA ALA A 259 -7.43 10.15 -44.67
C ALA A 259 -6.83 11.42 -45.29
N ASN A 260 -6.82 12.55 -44.59
CA ASN A 260 -6.33 13.84 -45.10
C ASN A 260 -5.45 14.52 -44.03
N GLU A 261 -4.19 14.86 -44.34
CA GLU A 261 -3.31 15.63 -43.45
C GLU A 261 -3.74 17.11 -43.38
N GLY A 262 -4.88 17.36 -42.72
CA GLY A 262 -5.55 18.66 -42.71
C GLY A 262 -6.44 18.86 -43.93
N ILE A 263 -7.67 19.33 -43.68
CA ILE A 263 -8.66 19.59 -44.75
C ILE A 263 -9.44 20.86 -44.43
N SER A 264 -9.79 21.64 -45.45
CA SER A 264 -10.61 22.83 -45.23
C SER A 264 -11.99 22.43 -44.67
N ILE A 265 -12.57 23.25 -43.79
CA ILE A 265 -13.93 23.00 -43.26
C ILE A 265 -14.96 22.92 -44.39
N GLY A 266 -14.77 23.68 -45.48
CA GLY A 266 -15.62 23.63 -46.66
C GLY A 266 -15.58 22.26 -47.31
N ASP A 267 -14.39 21.75 -47.61
CA ASP A 267 -14.21 20.45 -48.26
C ASP A 267 -14.61 19.29 -47.35
N LEU A 268 -14.34 19.41 -46.05
CA LEU A 268 -14.76 18.41 -45.06
C LEU A 268 -16.29 18.33 -44.97
N LYS A 269 -16.99 19.47 -44.95
CA LYS A 269 -18.47 19.50 -45.01
C LYS A 269 -18.98 18.82 -46.28
N THR A 270 -18.40 19.14 -47.43
CA THR A 270 -18.78 18.53 -48.71
C THR A 270 -18.55 17.02 -48.72
N LYS A 271 -17.40 16.55 -48.24
CA LYS A 271 -17.06 15.11 -48.19
C LYS A 271 -17.93 14.32 -47.21
N THR A 272 -18.38 14.95 -46.12
CA THR A 272 -19.20 14.26 -45.11
C THR A 272 -20.67 14.13 -45.52
N GLU A 273 -21.15 14.93 -46.47
CA GLU A 273 -22.55 14.99 -46.92
C GLU A 273 -23.58 15.17 -45.77
N LEU A 274 -23.14 15.64 -44.60
CA LEU A 274 -24.00 15.82 -43.43
C LEU A 274 -24.88 17.06 -43.61
N SER A 275 -26.14 16.97 -43.14
CA SER A 275 -26.99 18.15 -43.01
C SER A 275 -26.38 19.16 -42.02
N GLY A 276 -26.66 20.45 -42.18
CA GLY A 276 -26.06 21.48 -41.31
C GLY A 276 -26.26 21.22 -39.82
N LYS A 277 -27.43 20.70 -39.42
CA LYS A 277 -27.73 20.33 -38.03
C LYS A 277 -26.88 19.14 -37.54
N LYS A 278 -26.69 18.12 -38.39
CA LYS A 278 -25.86 16.95 -38.06
C LYS A 278 -24.38 17.32 -38.00
N TRP A 279 -23.90 18.12 -38.95
CA TRP A 279 -22.56 18.67 -38.95
C TRP A 279 -22.26 19.44 -37.66
N ASP A 280 -23.13 20.38 -37.27
CA ASP A 280 -22.92 21.21 -36.08
C ASP A 280 -22.91 20.36 -34.80
N ALA A 281 -23.73 19.31 -34.73
CA ALA A 281 -23.74 18.39 -33.59
C ALA A 281 -22.45 17.57 -33.52
N ALA A 282 -22.06 16.92 -34.62
CA ALA A 282 -20.89 16.05 -34.68
C ALA A 282 -19.56 16.83 -34.52
N SER A 283 -19.42 17.98 -35.18
CA SER A 283 -18.22 18.83 -35.05
C SER A 283 -18.02 19.36 -33.63
N LYS A 284 -19.11 19.75 -32.94
CA LYS A 284 -19.06 20.17 -31.53
C LYS A 284 -18.72 19.01 -30.60
N GLY A 285 -19.30 17.83 -30.83
CA GLY A 285 -18.99 16.63 -30.06
C GLY A 285 -17.53 16.22 -30.18
N LEU A 286 -16.99 16.16 -31.40
CA LEU A 286 -15.56 15.91 -31.65
C LEU A 286 -14.64 16.94 -31.00
N SER A 287 -15.01 18.22 -31.02
CA SER A 287 -14.23 19.28 -30.37
C SER A 287 -14.26 19.13 -28.84
N LYS A 288 -15.43 18.80 -28.27
CA LYS A 288 -15.59 18.53 -26.83
C LYS A 288 -14.78 17.32 -26.37
N HIS A 289 -14.66 16.32 -27.24
CA HIS A 289 -13.86 15.13 -27.02
C HIS A 289 -12.35 15.33 -27.27
N GLY A 290 -11.94 16.52 -27.72
CA GLY A 290 -10.54 16.82 -28.03
C GLY A 290 -10.01 16.02 -29.23
N LEU A 291 -10.89 15.55 -30.11
CA LEU A 291 -10.55 14.70 -31.27
C LEU A 291 -10.45 15.49 -32.58
N MET A 292 -10.96 16.73 -32.62
CA MET A 292 -10.85 17.62 -33.76
C MET A 292 -10.55 19.04 -33.30
N ARG A 293 -9.64 19.73 -34.00
CA ARG A 293 -9.38 21.15 -33.82
C ARG A 293 -9.47 21.87 -35.16
N VAL A 294 -9.87 23.14 -35.12
CA VAL A 294 -9.84 24.03 -36.28
C VAL A 294 -8.70 25.02 -36.12
N VAL A 295 -7.78 25.03 -37.07
CA VAL A 295 -6.68 25.99 -37.19
C VAL A 295 -7.05 27.03 -38.25
N VAL A 296 -6.72 28.30 -37.98
CA VAL A 296 -6.92 29.40 -38.93
C VAL A 296 -5.58 29.70 -39.60
N ASP A 297 -5.54 29.57 -40.92
CA ASP A 297 -4.38 29.89 -41.75
C ASP A 297 -4.81 30.89 -42.84
N GLY A 298 -4.51 32.18 -42.62
CA GLY A 298 -5.01 33.27 -43.45
C GLY A 298 -6.54 33.37 -43.44
N GLU A 299 -7.17 33.27 -44.62
CA GLU A 299 -8.64 33.24 -44.77
C GLU A 299 -9.22 31.81 -44.64
N ASN A 300 -8.37 30.78 -44.56
CA ASN A 300 -8.78 29.39 -44.54
C ASN A 300 -8.95 28.85 -43.11
N LYS A 301 -9.96 28.00 -42.93
CA LYS A 301 -10.19 27.22 -41.69
C LYS A 301 -9.92 25.76 -41.97
N ILE A 302 -8.87 25.21 -41.38
CA ILE A 302 -8.41 23.83 -41.58
C ILE A 302 -8.81 23.01 -40.36
N ALA A 303 -9.46 21.87 -40.58
CA ALA A 303 -9.77 20.89 -39.56
C ALA A 303 -8.67 19.83 -39.48
N GLU A 304 -8.21 19.55 -38.26
CA GLU A 304 -7.16 18.58 -37.95
C GLU A 304 -7.70 17.53 -36.97
N TYR A 305 -7.33 16.26 -37.18
CA TYR A 305 -7.57 15.19 -36.20
C TYR A 305 -6.53 15.24 -35.09
N LEU A 306 -6.97 15.08 -33.84
CA LEU A 306 -6.12 15.17 -32.64
C LEU A 306 -5.97 13.83 -31.89
N GLY A 307 -6.59 12.75 -32.37
CA GLY A 307 -6.44 11.44 -31.73
C GLY A 307 -5.05 10.86 -31.99
N LYS A 308 -4.38 10.41 -30.92
CA LYS A 308 -3.23 9.50 -31.01
C LYS A 308 -3.71 8.07 -31.27
#